data_AF-A0A6P0Y2Y2-F1
#
_entry.id   AF-A0A6P0Y2Y2-F1
#
_cell.length_a   1.000
_cell.length_b   1.000
_cell.length_c   1.000
_cell.angle_alpha   90.00
_cell.angle_beta   90.00
_cell.angle_gamma   90.00
#
_symmetry.space_group_name_H-M   'P 1'
#
loop_
_entity.id
_entity.type
_entity.pdbx_description
1 polymer ?
#
loop_
_entity_poly.entity_id
_entity_poly.type
_entity_poly.pdbx_seq_one_letter_code
_entity_poly.pdbx_strand_id
1 'polypeptide(L)'
;DYNRDHGTSLPAISVKQGGKNHYCHQVEILGNCKIVYRPHKPNKSQAGGARLWIEVEPDVEIIRKHFRDTELDENLSKVEQQDSRYNL
;
A
#
# COMPACT_ATOMS: atom_id res chain seq x y z
N ASP A 1 1.33 9.93 -6.18
CA ASP A 1 2.05 8.63 -6.26
C ASP A 1 1.41 7.65 -7.23
N TYR A 2 1.99 7.43 -8.42
CA TYR A 2 1.33 6.69 -9.51
C TYR A 2 2.14 5.47 -9.99
N ASN A 3 1.52 4.29 -9.91
CA ASN A 3 2.03 3.06 -10.51
C ASN A 3 1.79 3.10 -12.02
N ARG A 4 2.82 3.43 -12.80
CA ARG A 4 2.75 3.59 -14.26
C ARG A 4 2.38 2.31 -15.00
N ASP A 5 2.79 1.16 -14.47
CA ASP A 5 2.58 -0.14 -15.13
C ASP A 5 1.13 -0.62 -14.99
N HIS A 6 0.48 -0.24 -13.89
CA HIS A 6 -0.91 -0.63 -13.60
C HIS A 6 -1.91 0.54 -13.68
N GLY A 7 -1.42 1.74 -13.93
CA GLY A 7 -2.23 2.94 -14.07
C GLY A 7 -2.99 3.36 -12.81
N THR A 8 -2.53 2.98 -11.61
CA THR A 8 -3.24 3.25 -10.34
C THR A 8 -2.36 3.98 -9.33
N SER A 9 -2.98 4.73 -8.43
CA SER A 9 -2.31 5.30 -7.25
C SER A 9 -2.58 4.49 -5.98
N LEU A 10 -3.01 3.23 -6.12
CA LEU A 10 -3.38 2.40 -4.98
C LEU A 10 -2.13 1.98 -4.17
N PRO A 11 -2.27 1.80 -2.85
CA PRO A 11 -1.23 1.23 -2.02
C PRO A 11 -0.68 -0.10 -2.57
N ALA A 12 0.63 -0.18 -2.78
CA ALA A 12 1.29 -1.37 -3.34
C ALA A 12 1.96 -2.26 -2.30
N ILE A 13 2.15 -1.78 -1.07
CA ILE A 13 2.83 -2.50 0.00
C ILE A 13 1.78 -3.09 0.94
N SER A 14 1.91 -4.39 1.26
CA SER A 14 1.09 -5.06 2.27
C SER A 14 1.95 -5.44 3.48
N VAL A 15 1.54 -4.99 4.66
CA VAL A 15 2.16 -5.32 5.95
C VAL A 15 1.21 -6.25 6.71
N LYS A 16 1.65 -7.48 6.97
CA LYS A 16 0.89 -8.43 7.80
C LYS A 16 1.34 -8.36 9.25
N GLN A 17 0.41 -8.02 10.14
CA GLN A 17 0.63 -7.99 11.59
C GLN A 17 -0.43 -8.87 12.26
N GLY A 18 0.02 -10.00 12.83
CA GLY A 18 -0.89 -11.05 13.29
C GLY A 18 -1.78 -11.58 12.15
N GLY A 19 -3.10 -11.54 12.34
CA GLY A 19 -4.09 -11.96 11.34
C GLY A 19 -4.52 -10.87 10.35
N LYS A 20 -4.03 -9.63 10.47
CA LYS A 20 -4.51 -8.48 9.68
C LYS A 20 -3.48 -8.06 8.63
N ASN A 21 -3.97 -7.67 7.45
CA ASN A 21 -3.18 -7.07 6.39
C ASN A 21 -3.45 -5.57 6.34
N HIS A 22 -2.39 -4.78 6.23
CA HIS A 22 -2.45 -3.33 6.11
C HIS A 22 -1.77 -2.90 4.82
N TYR A 23 -2.52 -2.23 3.95
CA TYR A 23 -2.00 -1.74 2.69
C TYR A 23 -1.54 -0.30 2.85
N CYS A 24 -0.37 0.07 2.32
CA CYS A 24 0.17 1.42 2.41
C CYS A 24 1.06 1.76 1.21
N HIS A 25 1.38 3.05 1.05
CA HIS A 25 2.24 3.54 -0.02
C HIS A 25 3.71 3.53 0.37
N GLN A 26 3.99 3.73 1.66
CA GLN A 26 5.33 3.70 2.23
C GLN A 26 5.33 2.96 3.56
N VAL A 27 6.43 2.25 3.81
CA VAL A 27 6.77 1.62 5.09
C VAL A 27 8.16 2.08 5.52
N GLU A 28 8.28 2.56 6.75
CA GLU A 28 9.56 2.74 7.44
C GLU A 28 9.72 1.64 8.50
N ILE A 29 10.91 1.04 8.56
CA ILE A 29 11.25 -0.03 9.49
C ILE A 29 12.34 0.50 10.40
N LEU A 30 12.02 0.68 11.68
CA LEU A 30 12.93 1.28 12.66
C LEU A 30 13.74 0.20 13.39
N GLY A 31 14.48 -0.60 12.62
CA GLY A 31 15.28 -1.69 13.15
C GLY A 31 15.86 -2.58 12.06
N ASN A 32 16.49 -3.67 12.49
CA ASN A 32 17.06 -4.64 11.57
C ASN A 32 15.97 -5.31 10.73
N CYS A 33 16.23 -5.46 9.44
CA CYS A 33 15.35 -6.18 8.53
C CYS A 33 16.14 -7.02 7.53
N LYS A 34 15.46 -8.00 6.94
CA LYS A 34 16.00 -8.86 5.89
C LYS A 34 15.03 -8.93 4.72
N ILE A 35 15.53 -8.72 3.52
CA ILE A 35 14.76 -8.97 2.29
C ILE A 35 14.99 -10.43 1.88
N VAL A 36 13.90 -11.18 1.69
CA VAL A 36 13.95 -12.59 1.37
C VAL A 36 13.23 -12.84 0.05
N TYR A 37 13.95 -13.39 -0.93
CA TYR A 37 13.40 -13.89 -2.18
C TYR A 37 13.49 -15.42 -2.23
N ARG A 38 12.34 -16.10 -2.29
CA ARG A 38 12.23 -17.56 -2.39
C ARG A 38 11.27 -17.96 -3.53
N PRO A 39 11.78 -18.07 -4.77
CA PRO A 39 10.94 -18.31 -5.95
C PRO A 39 10.35 -19.71 -6.03
N HIS A 40 10.82 -20.71 -5.30
CA HIS A 40 10.28 -22.09 -5.37
C HIS A 40 9.66 -22.59 -4.07
N LYS A 41 9.92 -21.89 -2.96
CA LYS A 41 9.44 -22.25 -1.62
C LYS A 41 8.88 -21.01 -0.94
N PRO A 42 7.67 -20.57 -1.33
CA PRO A 42 7.09 -19.32 -0.84
C PRO A 42 6.82 -19.37 0.66
N ASN A 43 6.74 -18.20 1.29
CA ASN A 43 6.40 -18.06 2.69
C ASN A 43 4.94 -18.47 2.92
N LYS A 44 4.73 -19.64 3.54
CA LYS A 44 3.39 -20.21 3.80
C LYS A 44 2.64 -19.50 4.93
N SER A 45 3.31 -18.68 5.75
CA SER A 45 2.68 -17.91 6.82
C SER A 45 1.85 -16.73 6.27
N GLN A 46 1.99 -16.42 4.98
CA GLN A 46 1.21 -15.43 4.24
C GLN A 46 0.15 -16.15 3.40
N ALA A 47 -1.11 -15.70 3.45
CA ALA A 47 -2.17 -16.28 2.63
C ALA A 47 -1.83 -16.04 1.14
N GLY A 48 -1.65 -17.11 0.37
CA GLY A 48 -1.22 -17.04 -1.04
C GLY A 48 0.28 -17.17 -1.28
N GLY A 49 1.12 -17.24 -0.25
CA GLY A 49 2.53 -17.58 -0.38
C GLY A 49 3.40 -16.49 -1.00
N ALA A 50 3.89 -15.54 -0.20
CA ALA A 50 4.81 -14.51 -0.68
C ALA A 50 6.11 -15.14 -1.21
N ARG A 51 6.59 -14.68 -2.38
CA ARG A 51 7.88 -15.08 -2.96
C ARG A 51 8.98 -14.06 -2.69
N LEU A 52 8.62 -12.80 -2.50
CA LEU A 52 9.48 -11.72 -2.04
C LEU A 52 8.80 -11.07 -0.84
N TRP A 53 9.51 -10.94 0.27
CA TRP A 53 9.02 -10.26 1.46
C TRP A 53 10.17 -9.68 2.27
N ILE A 54 9.82 -8.88 3.27
CA ILE A 54 10.74 -8.35 4.26
C ILE A 54 10.41 -9.00 5.59
N GLU A 55 11.43 -9.51 6.29
CA GLU A 55 11.34 -10.07 7.65
C GLU A 55 11.95 -9.08 8.63
N VAL A 56 11.28 -8.93 9.77
CA VAL A 56 11.72 -8.12 10.91
C VAL A 56 11.44 -8.90 12.20
N GLU A 57 12.17 -8.57 13.27
CA GLU A 57 11.87 -9.10 14.60
C GLU A 57 10.52 -8.58 15.11
N PRO A 58 9.80 -9.32 15.98
CA PRO A 58 8.45 -8.95 16.42
C PRO A 58 8.33 -7.60 17.16
N ASP A 59 9.43 -7.14 17.76
CA ASP A 59 9.55 -5.90 18.53
C ASP A 59 9.97 -4.69 17.68
N VAL A 60 10.32 -4.89 16.40
CA VAL A 60 10.70 -3.80 15.49
C VAL A 60 9.49 -2.94 15.15
N GLU A 61 9.62 -1.63 15.35
CA GLU A 61 8.59 -0.66 15.01
C GLU A 61 8.47 -0.45 13.50
N ILE A 62 7.23 -0.44 13.01
CA ILE A 62 6.90 -0.22 11.59
C ILE A 62 5.95 0.96 11.48
N ILE A 63 6.37 2.01 10.76
CA ILE A 63 5.53 3.17 10.44
C ILE A 63 5.00 3.01 9.02
N ARG A 64 3.68 3.14 8.85
CA ARG A 64 2.99 3.05 7.56
C ARG A 64 2.49 4.43 7.15
N LYS A 65 2.67 4.80 5.89
CA LYS A 65 2.18 6.07 5.35
C LYS A 65 1.30 5.84 4.13
N HIS A 66 0.24 6.64 4.06
CA HIS A 66 -0.61 6.77 2.89
C HIS A 66 -0.37 8.14 2.27
N PHE A 67 -0.13 8.15 0.97
CA PHE A 67 -0.12 9.39 0.22
C PHE A 67 -1.54 9.62 -0.31
N ARG A 68 -2.07 10.82 -0.06
CA ARG A 68 -3.28 11.31 -0.70
C ARG A 68 -2.81 12.38 -1.66
N ASP A 69 -2.96 12.15 -2.96
CA ASP A 69 -2.82 13.21 -3.94
C ASP A 69 -4.02 14.15 -3.72
N THR A 70 -3.85 15.21 -2.92
CA THR A 70 -4.89 16.22 -2.64
C THR A 70 -5.46 16.86 -3.92
N GLU A 71 -4.75 16.73 -5.05
CA GLU A 71 -5.15 17.30 -6.34
C GLU A 71 -6.26 16.51 -7.06
N LEU A 72 -6.51 15.24 -6.72
CA LEU A 72 -7.60 14.46 -7.34
C LEU A 72 -8.95 14.71 -6.65
N ASP A 73 -8.97 14.78 -5.32
CA ASP A 73 -10.20 15.04 -4.55
C ASP A 73 -10.79 16.43 -4.84
N GLU A 74 -9.94 17.45 -5.06
CA GLU A 74 -10.38 18.79 -5.46
C GLU A 74 -10.99 18.84 -6.87
N ASN A 75 -10.54 17.98 -7.79
CA ASN A 75 -11.05 17.96 -9.15
C ASN A 75 -12.34 17.13 -9.26
N LEU A 76 -12.47 16.02 -8.52
CA LEU A 76 -13.74 15.28 -8.43
C LEU A 76 -14.86 16.13 -7.81
N SER A 77 -14.56 16.85 -6.72
CA SER A 77 -15.53 17.73 -6.09
C SER A 77 -15.92 18.95 -6.96
N LYS A 78 -15.01 19.43 -7.82
CA LYS A 78 -15.33 20.47 -8.83
C LYS A 78 -16.17 19.93 -9.99
N VAL A 79 -15.93 18.71 -10.45
CA VAL A 79 -16.71 18.06 -11.52
C VAL A 79 -18.14 17.79 -11.05
N GLU A 80 -18.35 17.27 -9.84
CA GLU A 80 -19.69 17.05 -9.27
C GLU A 80 -20.47 18.38 -9.05
N GLN A 81 -19.79 19.46 -8.69
CA GLN A 81 -20.38 20.81 -8.57
C GLN A 81 -20.68 21.48 -9.92
N GLN A 82 -20.00 21.07 -10.99
CA GLN A 82 -20.25 21.54 -12.35
C GLN A 82 -21.46 20.80 -12.96
N ASP A 83 -21.52 19.47 -12.82
CA ASP A 83 -22.62 18.65 -13.34
C ASP A 83 -23.96 18.94 -12.64
N SER A 84 -23.94 19.27 -11.35
CA SER A 84 -25.14 19.71 -10.61
C SER A 84 -25.66 21.10 -11.01
N ARG A 85 -24.81 21.96 -11.61
CA ARG A 85 -25.21 23.28 -12.13
C ARG A 85 -25.80 23.25 -13.54
N TYR A 86 -25.72 22.11 -14.24
CA TYR A 86 -26.26 21.93 -15.60
C TYR A 86 -27.49 21.02 -15.65
N ASN A 87 -27.95 20.48 -14.52
CA ASN A 87 -29.16 19.64 -14.41
C ASN A 87 -30.38 20.40 -13.83
N LEU A 88 -30.51 21.70 -14.12
CA LEU A 88 -31.70 22.50 -13.78
C LEU A 88 -32.31 23.14 -15.04
#